data_AF-V6TGE1-F1
#
_entry.id   AF-V6TGE1-F1
#
_cell.length_a   1.000
_cell.length_b   1.000
_cell.length_c   1.000
_cell.angle_alpha   90.00
_cell.angle_beta   90.00
_cell.angle_gamma   90.00
#
_symmetry.space_group_name_H-M   'P 1'
#
loop_
_entity.id
_entity.type
_entity.pdbx_description
1 polymer ?
#
loop_
_entity_poly.entity_id
_entity_poly.type
_entity_poly.pdbx_seq_one_letter_code
_entity_poly.pdbx_strand_id
1 'polypeptide(L)'
;MATACPDGQVSIGSHCVSCNNPATGTVYCARCYYDTNDSRIECTECEEGYRFLNTIQSGICVRSSIFNLSGTEFTFIALFGVALAFALIILSVWFASWIRQRRAIRATHERATRMANKTLYIT
;
A
#
# COMPACT_ATOMS: atom_id res chain seq x y z
N MET A 1 50.91 12.00 5.93
CA MET A 1 49.96 12.46 4.89
C MET A 1 48.79 11.50 4.94
N ALA A 2 47.60 11.96 5.34
CA ALA A 2 46.40 11.12 5.27
C ALA A 2 46.08 10.94 3.78
N THR A 3 46.29 9.74 3.25
CA THR A 3 45.78 9.35 1.95
C THR A 3 44.26 9.46 2.01
N ALA A 4 43.73 10.58 1.51
CA ALA A 4 42.31 10.73 1.32
C ALA A 4 41.89 9.65 0.31
N CYS A 5 40.96 8.79 0.71
CA CYS A 5 40.38 7.82 -0.19
C CYS A 5 39.63 8.54 -1.31
N PRO A 6 39.60 7.98 -2.54
CA PRO A 6 38.85 8.56 -3.64
C PRO A 6 37.35 8.62 -3.31
N ASP A 7 36.62 9.50 -3.99
CA ASP A 7 35.18 9.67 -3.80
C ASP A 7 34.43 8.33 -3.90
N GLY A 8 33.47 8.11 -2.98
CA GLY A 8 32.76 6.85 -2.86
C GLY A 8 33.51 5.75 -2.07
N GLN A 9 34.62 6.10 -1.41
CA GLN A 9 35.34 5.21 -0.50
C GLN A 9 35.58 5.87 0.86
N VAL A 10 35.69 5.05 1.90
CA VAL A 10 36.01 5.49 3.26
C VAL A 10 37.32 4.88 3.74
N SER A 11 38.08 5.66 4.50
CA SER A 11 39.33 5.20 5.11
C SER A 11 39.02 4.40 6.38
N ILE A 12 39.50 3.16 6.42
CA ILE A 12 39.45 2.27 7.58
C ILE A 12 40.89 1.84 7.87
N GLY A 13 41.49 2.43 8.91
CA GLY A 13 42.91 2.25 9.21
C GLY A 13 43.79 2.72 8.05
N SER A 14 44.53 1.80 7.43
CA SER A 14 45.40 2.06 6.26
C SER A 14 44.77 1.73 4.91
N HIS A 15 43.51 1.29 4.90
CA HIS A 15 42.83 0.82 3.69
C HIS A 15 41.67 1.73 3.31
N CYS A 16 41.43 1.85 2.00
CA CYS A 16 40.21 2.46 1.47
C CYS A 16 39.22 1.36 1.12
N VAL A 17 38.00 1.49 1.63
CA VAL A 17 36.92 0.53 1.41
C VAL A 17 35.79 1.21 0.64
N SER A 18 35.28 0.54 -0.39
CA SER A 18 34.14 1.03 -1.17
C SER A 18 32.90 1.18 -0.29
N CYS A 19 32.26 2.34 -0.39
CA CYS A 19 30.96 2.59 0.24
C CYS A 19 29.87 1.67 -0.31
N ASN A 20 29.95 1.35 -1.61
CA ASN A 20 29.09 0.39 -2.26
C ASN A 20 29.76 -0.98 -2.15
N ASN A 21 29.40 -1.74 -1.11
CA ASN A 21 29.90 -3.06 -0.85
C ASN A 21 28.75 -4.01 -0.45
N PRO A 22 28.32 -4.90 -1.37
CA PRO A 22 27.25 -5.86 -1.08
C PRO A 22 27.64 -6.88 -0.01
N ALA A 23 28.94 -7.12 0.23
CA ALA A 23 29.39 -8.04 1.28
C ALA A 23 29.14 -7.49 2.70
N THR A 24 29.07 -6.17 2.86
CA THR A 24 28.75 -5.50 4.14
C THR A 24 27.28 -5.08 4.24
N GLY A 25 26.46 -5.41 3.23
CA GLY A 25 25.04 -5.03 3.18
C GLY A 25 24.77 -3.58 2.75
N THR A 26 25.82 -2.82 2.43
CA THR A 26 25.73 -1.42 1.95
C THR A 26 25.75 -1.40 0.43
N VAL A 27 24.59 -1.30 -0.20
CA VAL A 27 24.45 -1.27 -1.68
C VAL A 27 23.88 0.06 -2.12
N TYR A 28 24.32 0.58 -3.27
CA TYR A 28 23.86 1.85 -3.87
C TYR A 28 24.15 3.10 -3.02
N CYS A 29 25.26 3.04 -2.28
CA CYS A 29 25.72 4.12 -1.43
C CYS A 29 26.72 5.01 -2.17
N ALA A 30 26.38 6.29 -2.33
CA ALA A 30 27.23 7.29 -2.97
C ALA A 30 28.27 7.87 -2.00
N ARG A 31 27.89 8.09 -0.74
CA ARG A 31 28.80 8.50 0.33
C ARG A 31 28.55 7.74 1.61
N CYS A 32 29.64 7.37 2.26
CA CYS A 32 29.62 6.66 3.53
C CYS A 32 30.65 7.24 4.49
N TYR A 33 30.49 6.94 5.76
CA TYR A 33 31.49 7.16 6.80
C TYR A 33 31.70 5.88 7.60
N TYR A 34 32.82 5.80 8.30
CA TYR A 34 33.12 4.68 9.18
C TYR A 34 32.81 5.11 10.61
N ASP A 35 31.81 4.49 11.21
CA ASP A 35 31.51 4.69 12.62
C ASP A 35 32.48 3.86 13.46
N THR A 36 33.35 4.54 14.19
CA THR A 36 34.32 3.91 15.08
C THR A 36 33.68 3.29 16.32
N ASN A 37 32.45 3.68 16.67
CA ASN A 37 31.74 3.14 17.83
C ASN A 37 31.18 1.75 17.54
N ASP A 38 30.55 1.56 16.37
CA ASP A 38 29.97 0.28 15.95
C ASP A 38 30.91 -0.52 15.02
N SER A 39 32.10 0.01 14.73
CA SER A 39 33.08 -0.55 13.78
C SER A 39 32.47 -0.88 12.41
N ARG A 40 31.49 -0.09 11.97
CA ARG A 40 30.68 -0.35 10.77
C ARG A 40 30.73 0.81 9.80
N ILE A 41 30.61 0.50 8.51
CA ILE A 41 30.44 1.50 7.46
C ILE A 41 28.96 1.87 7.41
N GLU A 42 28.69 3.16 7.54
CA GLU A 42 27.35 3.73 7.46
C GLU A 42 27.22 4.60 6.22
N CYS A 43 26.14 4.40 5.48
CA CYS A 43 25.82 5.21 4.33
C CYS A 43 25.22 6.55 4.79
N THR A 44 25.65 7.67 4.20
CA THR A 44 25.08 9.01 4.46
C THR A 44 24.32 9.55 3.26
N GLU A 45 24.71 9.13 2.06
CA GLU A 45 24.10 9.58 0.80
C GLU A 45 23.95 8.40 -0.16
N CYS A 46 22.76 8.23 -0.73
CA CYS A 46 22.49 7.19 -1.73
C CYS A 46 22.78 7.69 -3.14
N GLU A 47 23.03 6.77 -4.07
CA GLU A 47 23.13 7.07 -5.50
C GLU A 47 21.83 7.73 -6.03
N GLU A 48 21.95 8.51 -7.11
CA GLU A 48 20.80 9.16 -7.74
C GLU A 48 19.70 8.14 -8.09
N GLY A 49 18.47 8.44 -7.69
CA GLY A 49 17.35 7.51 -7.86
C GLY A 49 17.23 6.43 -6.78
N TYR A 50 18.01 6.50 -5.70
CA TYR A 50 17.85 5.68 -4.50
C TYR A 50 17.51 6.55 -3.29
N ARG A 51 16.73 6.01 -2.35
CA ARG A 51 16.34 6.67 -1.10
C ARG A 51 16.82 5.87 0.09
N PHE A 52 17.15 6.59 1.15
CA PHE A 52 17.56 6.02 2.41
C PHE A 52 16.37 5.37 3.12
N LEU A 53 16.45 4.07 3.37
CA LEU A 53 15.54 3.36 4.25
C LEU A 53 16.26 3.16 5.59
N ASN A 54 15.86 3.95 6.59
CA ASN A 54 16.39 3.82 7.93
C ASN A 54 15.75 2.57 8.56
N THR A 55 16.45 1.43 8.51
CA THR A 55 16.04 0.22 9.24
C THR A 55 16.86 0.08 10.51
N ILE A 56 16.32 -0.63 11.50
CA ILE A 56 16.86 -0.76 12.87
C ILE A 56 18.30 -1.34 12.89
N GLN A 57 18.77 -1.94 11.80
CA GLN A 57 20.08 -2.60 11.72
C GLN A 57 21.01 -2.07 10.64
N SER A 58 20.54 -1.27 9.67
CA SER A 58 21.40 -0.64 8.66
C SER A 58 20.62 0.34 7.80
N GLY A 59 21.28 1.45 7.44
CA GLY A 59 20.82 2.33 6.39
C GLY A 59 21.01 1.66 5.03
N ILE A 60 19.92 1.21 4.41
CA ILE A 60 19.96 0.58 3.09
C ILE A 60 19.44 1.60 2.07
N CYS A 61 20.16 1.76 0.96
CA CYS A 61 19.70 2.56 -0.16
C CYS A 61 18.82 1.71 -1.08
N VAL A 62 17.56 2.10 -1.22
CA VAL A 62 16.56 1.36 -1.99
C VAL A 62 16.08 2.21 -3.15
N ARG A 63 15.85 1.60 -4.30
CA ARG A 63 15.46 2.32 -5.52
C ARG A 63 14.19 3.14 -5.25
N SER A 64 14.24 4.43 -5.54
CA SER A 64 13.15 5.40 -5.33
C SER A 64 11.88 5.01 -6.09
N SER A 65 12.00 4.28 -7.20
CA SER A 65 10.87 3.78 -7.99
C SER A 65 10.00 2.76 -7.24
N ILE A 66 10.49 2.14 -6.16
CA ILE A 66 9.69 1.27 -5.29
C ILE A 66 8.74 2.11 -4.43
N PHE A 67 9.11 3.37 -4.18
CA PHE A 67 8.32 4.37 -3.47
C PHE A 67 7.62 5.37 -4.40
N ASN A 68 7.50 5.06 -5.70
CA ASN A 68 6.81 5.94 -6.64
C ASN A 68 5.30 6.02 -6.39
N LEU A 69 4.77 5.24 -5.45
CA LEU A 69 3.51 5.53 -4.77
C LEU A 69 3.73 6.73 -3.84
N SER A 70 3.68 7.92 -4.43
CA SER A 70 3.48 9.16 -3.68
C SER A 70 2.33 8.93 -2.69
N GLY A 71 2.44 9.33 -1.41
CA GLY A 71 1.44 8.99 -0.37
C GLY A 71 -0.02 9.37 -0.71
N THR A 72 -0.23 10.19 -1.73
CA THR A 72 -1.50 10.48 -2.38
C THR A 72 -2.16 9.28 -3.09
N GLU A 73 -1.38 8.33 -3.60
CA GLU A 73 -1.91 7.16 -4.32
C GLU A 73 -2.43 6.09 -3.36
N PHE A 74 -1.73 5.88 -2.24
CA PHE A 74 -2.20 4.98 -1.17
C PHE A 74 -3.50 5.49 -0.53
N THR A 75 -3.59 6.80 -0.31
CA THR A 75 -4.83 7.43 0.19
C THR A 75 -5.96 7.35 -0.83
N PHE A 76 -5.67 7.49 -2.13
CA PHE A 76 -6.67 7.33 -3.18
C PHE A 76 -7.23 5.90 -3.26
N ILE A 77 -6.36 4.88 -3.20
CA ILE A 77 -6.77 3.47 -3.19
C ILE A 77 -7.61 3.14 -1.96
N ALA A 78 -7.21 3.63 -0.78
CA ALA A 78 -7.97 3.43 0.45
C ALA A 78 -9.35 4.08 0.39
N LEU A 79 -9.44 5.33 -0.08
CA LEU A 79 -10.71 6.04 -0.27
C LEU A 79 -11.61 5.35 -1.31
N PHE A 80 -11.03 4.87 -2.40
CA PHE A 80 -11.75 4.12 -3.42
C PHE A 80 -12.32 2.80 -2.87
N GLY A 81 -11.54 2.08 -2.06
CA GLY A 81 -12.00 0.87 -1.37
C GLY A 81 -13.17 1.13 -0.43
N VAL A 82 -13.11 2.20 0.37
CA VAL A 82 -14.20 2.61 1.26
C VAL A 82 -15.45 2.97 0.46
N ALA A 83 -15.32 3.76 -0.61
CA ALA A 83 -16.44 4.13 -1.46
C ALA A 83 -17.12 2.90 -2.11
N LEU A 84 -16.34 1.94 -2.60
CA LEU A 84 -16.85 0.68 -3.14
C LEU A 84 -17.61 -0.14 -2.08
N ALA A 85 -17.09 -0.23 -0.86
CA ALA A 85 -17.77 -0.94 0.23
C ALA A 85 -19.14 -0.34 0.53
N PHE A 86 -19.23 0.99 0.62
CA PHE A 86 -20.50 1.69 0.81
C PHE A 86 -21.47 1.47 -0.35
N ALA A 87 -20.99 1.53 -1.60
CA ALA A 87 -21.82 1.29 -2.78
C ALA A 87 -22.42 -0.13 -2.76
N LEU A 88 -21.62 -1.15 -2.41
CA LEU A 88 -22.09 -2.54 -2.29
C LEU A 88 -23.12 -2.72 -1.18
N ILE A 89 -22.93 -2.07 -0.03
CA ILE A 89 -23.91 -2.11 1.07
C ILE A 89 -25.24 -1.52 0.60
N ILE A 90 -25.24 -0.33 -0.02
CA ILE A 90 -26.45 0.32 -0.53
C ILE A 90 -27.16 -0.57 -1.55
N LEU A 91 -26.43 -1.13 -2.52
CA LEU A 91 -26.98 -2.04 -3.52
C LEU A 91 -27.59 -3.29 -2.89
N SER A 92 -26.95 -3.87 -1.87
CA SER A 92 -27.46 -5.06 -1.19
C SER A 92 -28.79 -4.79 -0.47
N VAL A 93 -28.91 -3.65 0.21
CA VAL A 93 -30.14 -3.24 0.91
C VAL A 93 -31.25 -2.94 -0.10
N TRP A 94 -30.93 -2.23 -1.18
CA TRP A 94 -31.88 -1.93 -2.24
C TRP A 94 -32.40 -3.21 -2.90
N PHE A 95 -31.50 -4.14 -3.24
CA PHE A 95 -31.85 -5.42 -3.86
C PHE A 95 -32.73 -6.28 -2.92
N ALA A 96 -32.40 -6.34 -1.64
CA ALA A 96 -33.21 -7.03 -0.65
C ALA A 96 -34.62 -6.42 -0.52
N SER A 97 -34.71 -5.08 -0.50
CA SER A 97 -35.98 -4.35 -0.47
C SER A 97 -36.82 -4.64 -1.71
N TRP A 98 -36.20 -4.60 -2.89
CA TRP A 98 -36.85 -4.88 -4.17
C TRP A 98 -37.42 -6.30 -4.25
N ILE A 99 -36.69 -7.31 -3.77
CA ILE A 99 -37.18 -8.69 -3.70
C ILE A 99 -38.40 -8.77 -2.78
N ARG A 100 -38.36 -8.12 -1.61
CA ARG A 100 -39.50 -8.11 -0.67
C ARG A 100 -40.73 -7.45 -1.28
N GLN A 101 -40.56 -6.31 -1.95
CA GLN A 101 -41.65 -5.61 -2.64
C GLN A 101 -42.29 -6.51 -3.71
N ARG A 102 -41.49 -7.18 -4.54
CA ARG A 102 -42.02 -8.11 -5.55
C ARG A 102 -42.82 -9.26 -4.94
N ARG A 103 -42.36 -9.81 -3.80
CA ARG A 103 -43.10 -10.88 -3.09
C ARG A 103 -44.41 -10.36 -2.50
N ALA A 104 -44.40 -9.17 -1.91
CA ALA A 104 -45.60 -8.53 -1.35
C ALA A 104 -46.66 -8.28 -2.43
N ILE A 105 -46.25 -7.75 -3.60
CA ILE A 105 -47.16 -7.47 -4.72
C ILE A 105 -47.82 -8.76 -5.24
N ARG A 106 -47.06 -9.87 -5.37
CA ARG A 106 -47.64 -11.16 -5.76
C ARG A 106 -48.67 -11.66 -4.74
N ALA A 107 -48.36 -11.58 -3.45
CA ALA A 107 -49.27 -11.99 -2.39
C ALA A 107 -50.57 -11.15 -2.34
N THR A 108 -50.49 -9.84 -2.61
CA THR A 108 -51.69 -9.01 -2.73
C THR A 108 -52.52 -9.34 -3.97
N HIS A 109 -51.87 -9.67 -5.09
CA HIS A 109 -52.57 -10.02 -6.32
C HIS A 109 -53.34 -11.35 -6.17
N GLU A 110 -52.76 -12.35 -5.49
CA GLU A 110 -53.44 -13.62 -5.20
C GLU A 110 -54.61 -13.47 -4.22
N ARG A 111 -54.52 -12.54 -3.26
CA ARG A 111 -55.65 -12.23 -2.36
C ARG A 111 -56.77 -11.52 -3.11
N ALA A 112 -56.44 -10.58 -3.99
CA ALA A 112 -57.40 -9.86 -4.81
C ALA A 112 -58.15 -10.81 -5.76
N THR A 113 -57.44 -11.73 -6.43
CA THR A 113 -58.10 -12.72 -7.31
C THR A 113 -58.98 -13.69 -6.54
N ARG A 114 -58.59 -14.14 -5.34
CA ARG A 114 -59.47 -14.97 -4.49
C ARG A 114 -60.73 -14.25 -4.03
N MET A 115 -60.65 -12.97 -3.69
CA MET A 115 -61.83 -12.19 -3.31
C MET A 115 -62.75 -11.96 -4.49
N ALA A 116 -62.20 -11.59 -5.66
CA ALA A 116 -62.96 -11.40 -6.89
C ALA A 116 -63.68 -12.68 -7.34
N ASN A 117 -63.02 -13.84 -7.21
CA ASN A 117 -63.64 -15.11 -7.56
C ASN A 117 -64.77 -15.47 -6.60
N LYS A 118 -64.60 -15.23 -5.29
CA LYS A 118 -65.67 -15.47 -4.29
C LYS A 118 -66.90 -14.60 -4.52
N THR A 119 -66.76 -13.35 -4.94
CA THR A 119 -67.90 -12.47 -5.24
C THR A 119 -68.67 -12.88 -6.48
N LEU A 120 -68.03 -13.53 -7.45
CA LEU A 120 -68.66 -14.02 -8.69
C LEU A 120 -69.56 -15.26 -8.49
N TYR A 121 -69.34 -16.04 -7.43
CA TYR A 121 -70.17 -17.22 -7.10
C TYR A 121 -71.34 -16.91 -6.15
N ILE A 122 -71.52 -15.66 -5.72
CA ILE A 122 -72.56 -15.25 -4.76
C ILE A 122 -73.72 -14.50 -5.46
N THR A 123 -73.61 -14.23 -6.76
CA THR A 123 -74.71 -13.73 -7.62
C THR A 123 -75.28 -14.84 -8.47
#